data_AF-A0A671E2N6-F1
#
_entry.id   AF-A0A671E2N6-F1
#
_cell.length_a   1.000
_cell.length_b   1.000
_cell.length_c   1.000
_cell.angle_alpha   90.00
_cell.angle_beta   90.00
_cell.angle_gamma   90.00
#
_symmetry.space_group_name_H-M   'P 1'
#
loop_
_entity.id
_entity.type
_entity.pdbx_description
1 polymer ?
#
loop_
_entity_poly.entity_id
_entity_poly.type
_entity_poly.pdbx_seq_one_letter_code
_entity_poly.pdbx_strand_id
1 'polypeptide(L)'
;VQDLDLQKITGFWQEVGVASNQNLALKTPKRLEALFLTWSGDQLTVRAAYSSSGSCDTENIVGSGTDVSGKFVFPGNREIHVIDTDYKHYAILQLTLRWQGKDFRVLKYLTRSLEDEDGPGFWRFRELTTDTGLYLVARHGRCAKLLKEELI
;
A
#
# COMPACT_ATOMS: atom_id res chain seq x y z
N VAL A 1 5.87 -19.08 -9.09
CA VAL A 1 5.64 -18.00 -8.09
C VAL A 1 7.00 -17.65 -7.56
N GLN A 2 7.43 -16.40 -7.73
CA GLN A 2 8.74 -15.96 -7.24
C GLN A 2 8.54 -15.52 -5.79
N ASP A 3 9.34 -16.06 -4.88
CA ASP A 3 9.27 -15.72 -3.46
C ASP A 3 9.57 -14.23 -3.25
N LEU A 4 8.82 -13.57 -2.37
CA LEU A 4 9.01 -12.15 -2.09
C LEU A 4 10.30 -11.94 -1.28
N ASP A 5 11.22 -11.16 -1.82
CA ASP A 5 12.38 -10.67 -1.05
C ASP A 5 11.96 -9.58 -0.06
N LEU A 6 11.78 -10.00 1.19
CA LEU A 6 11.32 -9.16 2.30
C LEU A 6 12.28 -8.00 2.60
N GLN A 7 13.58 -8.19 2.39
CA GLN A 7 14.56 -7.13 2.66
C GLN A 7 14.48 -6.06 1.57
N LYS A 8 14.35 -6.45 0.30
CA LYS A 8 14.27 -5.49 -0.82
C LYS A 8 12.98 -4.65 -0.80
N ILE A 9 11.89 -5.15 -0.22
CA ILE A 9 10.64 -4.38 -0.11
C ILE A 9 10.65 -3.36 1.04
N THR A 10 11.59 -3.44 1.99
CA THR A 10 11.70 -2.48 3.12
C THR A 10 11.87 -1.03 2.67
N GLY A 11 11.56 -0.09 3.56
CA GLY A 11 11.76 1.34 3.35
C GLY A 11 10.49 2.09 2.95
N PHE A 12 10.68 3.30 2.43
CA PHE A 12 9.61 4.24 2.15
C PHE A 12 8.89 3.96 0.82
N TRP A 13 7.57 4.11 0.82
CA TRP A 13 6.67 3.93 -0.32
C TRP A 13 5.55 4.97 -0.28
N GLN A 14 5.20 5.56 -1.41
CA GLN A 14 4.07 6.51 -1.53
C GLN A 14 2.92 5.86 -2.29
N GLU A 15 1.69 6.05 -1.81
CA GLU A 15 0.50 5.62 -2.55
C GLU A 15 0.16 6.62 -3.64
N VAL A 16 0.05 6.13 -4.87
CA VAL A 16 -0.24 6.96 -6.06
C VAL A 16 -1.50 6.51 -6.81
N GLY A 17 -2.01 5.30 -6.54
CA GLY A 17 -3.22 4.80 -7.15
C GLY A 17 -3.97 3.82 -6.27
N VAL A 18 -5.30 3.84 -6.34
CA VAL A 18 -6.18 2.89 -5.64
C VAL A 18 -7.24 2.41 -6.61
N ALA A 19 -7.61 1.13 -6.55
CA ALA A 19 -8.75 0.60 -7.27
C ALA A 19 -9.55 -0.34 -6.37
N SER A 20 -10.87 -0.25 -6.47
CA SER A 20 -11.76 -1.18 -5.78
C SER A 20 -13.08 -1.28 -6.53
N ASN A 21 -13.65 -2.48 -6.54
CA ASN A 21 -14.97 -2.73 -7.12
C ASN A 21 -16.09 -2.19 -6.21
N GLN A 22 -15.72 -1.65 -5.05
CA GLN A 22 -16.61 -1.00 -4.11
C GLN A 22 -16.17 0.43 -3.87
N ASN A 23 -17.13 1.32 -3.64
CA ASN A 23 -16.86 2.74 -3.41
C ASN A 23 -16.27 3.03 -2.01
N LEU A 24 -15.55 2.09 -1.41
CA LEU A 24 -14.91 2.23 -0.10
C LEU A 24 -13.71 3.18 -0.16
N ALA A 25 -12.97 3.15 -1.27
CA ALA A 25 -11.80 4.01 -1.47
C ALA A 25 -12.14 5.51 -1.47
N LEU A 26 -13.33 5.91 -1.94
CA LEU A 26 -13.78 7.31 -1.90
C LEU A 26 -14.48 7.70 -0.61
N LYS A 27 -14.91 6.71 0.20
CA LYS A 27 -15.70 6.94 1.41
C LYS A 27 -14.88 6.88 2.70
N THR A 28 -13.59 6.53 2.62
CA THR A 28 -12.73 6.49 3.80
C THR A 28 -12.37 7.91 4.25
N PRO A 29 -12.62 8.27 5.53
CA PRO A 29 -12.24 9.58 6.06
C PRO A 29 -10.72 9.73 6.21
N LYS A 30 -10.00 8.61 6.33
CA LYS A 30 -8.53 8.54 6.36
C LYS A 30 -8.02 8.00 5.03
N ARG A 31 -7.27 8.81 4.30
CA ARG A 31 -6.64 8.43 3.03
C ARG A 31 -5.16 8.12 3.25
N LEU A 32 -4.71 6.94 2.84
CA LEU A 32 -3.30 6.59 2.92
C LEU A 32 -2.51 7.45 1.94
N GLU A 33 -1.38 7.99 2.36
CA GLU A 33 -0.46 8.73 1.49
C GLU A 33 0.91 8.06 1.37
N ALA A 34 1.41 7.45 2.45
CA ALA A 34 2.70 6.75 2.44
C ALA A 34 2.81 5.67 3.50
N LEU A 35 3.75 4.76 3.27
CA LEU A 35 4.15 3.68 4.16
C LEU A 35 5.67 3.70 4.33
N PHE A 36 6.14 3.32 5.52
CA PHE A 36 7.51 2.92 5.76
C PHE A 36 7.52 1.51 6.34
N LEU A 37 8.16 0.59 5.61
CA LEU A 37 8.18 -0.83 5.93
C LEU A 37 9.49 -1.21 6.60
N THR A 38 9.43 -1.82 7.78
CA THR A 38 10.59 -2.36 8.48
C THR A 38 10.37 -3.83 8.84
N TRP A 39 11.42 -4.62 8.66
CA TRP A 39 11.43 -6.04 8.98
C TRP A 39 12.25 -6.29 10.24
N SER A 40 11.67 -7.02 11.19
CA SER A 40 12.35 -7.43 12.43
C SER A 40 11.93 -8.85 12.79
N GLY A 41 12.84 -9.82 12.64
CA GLY A 41 12.51 -11.24 12.82
C GLY A 41 11.46 -11.71 11.82
N ASP A 42 10.33 -12.21 12.33
CA ASP A 42 9.16 -12.67 11.59
C ASP A 42 8.05 -11.61 11.43
N GLN A 43 8.31 -10.39 11.92
CA GLN A 43 7.32 -9.31 11.93
C GLN A 43 7.64 -8.21 10.93
N LEU A 44 6.59 -7.77 10.24
CA LEU A 44 6.59 -6.59 9.39
C LEU A 44 5.95 -5.44 10.16
N THR A 45 6.73 -4.41 10.47
CA THR A 45 6.20 -3.17 11.01
C THR A 45 5.96 -2.18 9.86
N VAL A 46 4.77 -1.59 9.86
CA VAL A 46 4.30 -0.64 8.87
C VAL A 46 3.99 0.66 9.58
N ARG A 47 4.81 1.69 9.33
CA ARG A 47 4.46 3.07 9.73
C ARG A 47 3.70 3.71 8.58
N ALA A 48 2.42 3.95 8.77
CA ALA A 48 1.52 4.50 7.75
C ALA A 48 1.21 5.97 8.05
N ALA A 49 1.24 6.82 7.02
CA ALA A 49 0.80 8.20 7.08
C ALA A 49 -0.52 8.38 6.33
N TYR A 50 -1.49 8.95 7.01
CA TYR A 50 -2.82 9.21 6.50
C TYR A 50 -3.12 10.71 6.47
N SER A 51 -3.85 11.13 5.44
CA SER A 51 -4.53 12.43 5.39
C SER A 51 -5.96 12.28 5.87
N SER A 52 -6.35 13.10 6.84
CA SER A 52 -7.66 13.07 7.48
C SER A 52 -8.14 14.51 7.69
N SER A 53 -9.11 14.97 6.90
CA SER A 53 -9.70 16.32 7.05
C SER A 53 -8.66 17.47 7.15
N GLY A 54 -7.51 17.35 6.48
CA GLY A 54 -6.44 18.35 6.50
C GLY A 54 -5.37 18.17 7.59
N SER A 55 -5.52 17.20 8.50
CA SER A 55 -4.46 16.76 9.42
C SER A 55 -3.71 15.55 8.86
N CYS A 56 -2.50 15.35 9.40
CA CYS A 56 -1.70 14.18 9.12
C CYS A 56 -1.67 13.28 10.36
N ASP A 57 -2.14 12.05 10.18
CA ASP A 57 -2.12 11.04 11.23
C ASP A 57 -1.07 9.98 10.85
N THR A 58 -0.23 9.58 11.81
CA THR A 58 0.70 8.46 11.62
C THR A 58 0.36 7.32 12.55
N GLU A 59 0.36 6.10 12.03
CA GLU A 59 0.07 4.88 12.80
C GLU A 59 1.18 3.85 12.58
N ASN A 60 1.61 3.18 13.64
CA ASN A 60 2.48 2.01 13.56
C ASN A 60 1.64 0.75 13.65
N ILE A 61 1.73 -0.11 12.64
CA ILE A 61 0.94 -1.33 12.53
C ILE A 61 1.91 -2.49 12.38
N VAL A 62 1.83 -3.45 13.29
CA VAL A 62 2.64 -4.67 13.22
C VAL A 62 1.80 -5.77 12.59
N GLY A 63 2.33 -6.38 11.53
CA GLY A 63 1.77 -7.56 10.88
C GLY A 63 2.70 -8.75 11.02
N SER A 64 2.11 -9.94 10.97
CA SER A 64 2.84 -11.19 10.89
C SER A 64 2.92 -11.66 9.44
N GLY A 65 4.12 -12.04 9.00
CA GLY A 65 4.29 -12.77 7.75
C GLY A 65 3.70 -14.17 7.90
N THR A 66 2.87 -14.57 6.94
CA THR A 66 2.32 -15.94 6.95
C THR A 66 3.22 -16.91 6.19
N ASP A 67 4.00 -16.44 5.22
CA ASP A 67 4.93 -17.20 4.37
C ASP A 67 5.79 -16.29 3.47
N VAL A 68 6.62 -16.90 2.59
CA VAL A 68 7.38 -16.23 1.52
C VAL A 68 6.53 -15.84 0.30
N SER A 69 5.22 -16.11 0.30
CA SER A 69 4.31 -15.77 -0.81
C SER A 69 3.99 -14.27 -0.87
N GLY A 70 4.48 -13.49 0.09
CA GLY A 70 4.23 -12.05 0.17
C GLY A 70 2.88 -11.70 0.77
N LYS A 71 2.31 -12.60 1.59
CA LYS A 71 1.08 -12.39 2.35
C LYS A 71 1.36 -12.04 3.81
N PHE A 72 0.67 -11.02 4.28
CA PHE A 72 0.81 -10.46 5.62
C PHE A 72 -0.57 -10.28 6.25
N VAL A 73 -0.71 -10.72 7.50
CA VAL A 73 -1.93 -10.52 8.27
C VAL A 73 -1.72 -9.40 9.27
N PHE A 74 -2.67 -8.48 9.31
CA PHE A 74 -2.66 -7.30 10.16
C PHE A 74 -3.90 -7.27 11.06
N PRO A 75 -3.83 -6.56 12.21
CA PRO A 75 -4.97 -6.34 13.08
C PRO A 75 -6.21 -5.82 12.34
N GLY A 76 -7.39 -6.20 12.82
CA GLY A 76 -8.68 -5.81 12.23
C GLY A 76 -9.08 -6.61 10.99
N ASN A 77 -8.70 -7.90 10.92
CA ASN A 77 -9.03 -8.83 9.83
C ASN A 77 -8.58 -8.32 8.44
N ARG A 78 -7.38 -7.75 8.40
CA ARG A 78 -6.76 -7.21 7.19
C ARG A 78 -5.68 -8.19 6.72
N GLU A 79 -5.73 -8.55 5.44
CA GLU A 79 -4.68 -9.31 4.77
C GLU A 79 -4.13 -8.45 3.64
N ILE A 80 -2.80 -8.32 3.56
CA ILE A 80 -2.13 -7.62 2.46
C ILE A 80 -1.29 -8.63 1.71
N HIS A 81 -1.42 -8.63 0.39
CA HIS A 81 -0.64 -9.45 -0.52
C HIS A 81 0.12 -8.54 -1.48
N VAL A 82 1.44 -8.73 -1.59
CA VAL A 82 2.24 -8.09 -2.63
C VAL A 82 2.02 -8.86 -3.93
N ILE A 83 1.28 -8.25 -4.86
CA ILE A 83 0.91 -8.88 -6.14
C ILE A 83 2.07 -8.83 -7.13
N ASP A 84 2.76 -7.69 -7.17
CA ASP A 84 3.85 -7.46 -8.10
C ASP A 84 4.74 -6.31 -7.61
N THR A 85 6.04 -6.39 -7.86
CA THR A 85 7.01 -5.36 -7.49
C THR A 85 8.34 -5.60 -8.18
N ASP A 86 9.02 -4.52 -8.56
CA ASP A 86 10.42 -4.55 -8.98
C ASP A 86 11.38 -4.13 -7.85
N TYR A 87 10.85 -3.94 -6.64
CA TYR A 87 11.49 -3.45 -5.42
C TYR A 87 12.04 -2.01 -5.46
N LYS A 88 12.38 -1.52 -6.65
CA LYS A 88 13.13 -0.28 -6.87
C LYS A 88 12.23 0.90 -7.20
N HIS A 89 11.16 0.68 -7.93
CA HIS A 89 10.33 1.77 -8.44
C HIS A 89 8.89 1.62 -7.96
N TYR A 90 8.33 0.40 -8.01
CA TYR A 90 6.92 0.19 -7.71
C TYR A 90 6.60 -1.05 -6.88
N ALA A 91 5.45 -1.02 -6.23
CA ALA A 91 4.80 -2.18 -5.64
C ALA A 91 3.27 -2.09 -5.85
N ILE A 92 2.67 -3.22 -6.19
CA ILE A 92 1.21 -3.38 -6.29
C ILE A 92 0.77 -4.27 -5.14
N LEU A 93 -0.10 -3.74 -4.29
CA LEU A 93 -0.63 -4.45 -3.13
C LEU A 93 -2.11 -4.75 -3.34
N GLN A 94 -2.54 -5.94 -2.93
CA GLN A 94 -3.95 -6.26 -2.72
C GLN A 94 -4.23 -6.32 -1.22
N LEU A 95 -5.06 -5.40 -0.75
CA LEU A 95 -5.65 -5.43 0.59
C LEU A 95 -6.99 -6.16 0.52
N THR A 96 -7.13 -7.18 1.37
CA THR A 96 -8.39 -7.87 1.64
C THR A 96 -8.82 -7.52 3.07
N LEU A 97 -9.98 -6.89 3.21
CA LEU A 97 -10.62 -6.65 4.50
C LEU A 97 -11.81 -7.59 4.64
N ARG A 98 -11.86 -8.37 5.72
CA ARG A 98 -13.01 -9.22 6.06
C ARG A 98 -13.95 -8.48 6.98
N TRP A 99 -15.18 -8.24 6.52
CA TRP A 99 -16.23 -7.60 7.32
C TRP A 99 -17.59 -8.28 7.09
N GLN A 100 -18.26 -8.67 8.17
CA GLN A 100 -19.57 -9.35 8.14
C GLN A 100 -19.62 -10.56 7.18
N GLY A 101 -18.56 -11.36 7.13
CA GLY A 101 -18.47 -12.55 6.27
C GLY A 101 -18.27 -12.23 4.78
N LYS A 102 -18.00 -10.97 4.42
CA LYS A 102 -17.67 -10.55 3.05
C LYS A 102 -16.22 -10.06 2.96
N ASP A 103 -15.57 -10.41 1.86
CA ASP A 103 -14.25 -9.91 1.51
C ASP A 103 -14.37 -8.62 0.69
N PHE A 104 -13.71 -7.58 1.16
CA PHE A 104 -13.58 -6.30 0.48
C PHE A 104 -12.17 -6.19 -0.05
N ARG A 105 -12.04 -6.01 -1.37
CA ARG A 105 -10.73 -5.99 -2.04
C ARG A 105 -10.39 -4.59 -2.52
N VAL A 106 -9.16 -4.17 -2.24
CA VAL A 106 -8.61 -2.88 -2.66
C VAL A 106 -7.22 -3.13 -3.22
N LEU A 107 -7.00 -2.72 -4.47
CA LEU A 107 -5.68 -2.68 -5.07
C LEU A 107 -5.04 -1.31 -4.81
N LYS A 108 -3.77 -1.28 -4.43
CA LYS A 108 -2.99 -0.07 -4.19
C LYS A 108 -1.72 -0.11 -5.05
N TYR A 109 -1.44 0.99 -5.72
CA TYR A 109 -0.21 1.21 -6.47
C TYR A 109 0.69 2.15 -5.66
N LEU A 110 1.88 1.69 -5.32
CA LEU A 110 2.87 2.44 -4.57
C LEU A 110 4.15 2.64 -5.37
N THR A 111 4.82 3.76 -5.13
CA THR A 111 6.11 4.08 -5.76
C THR A 111 7.16 4.54 -4.75
N ARG A 112 8.45 4.40 -5.10
CA ARG A 112 9.57 4.96 -4.34
C ARG A 112 9.81 6.45 -4.63
N SER A 113 9.52 6.86 -5.87
CA SER A 113 9.65 8.22 -6.40
C SER A 113 8.38 8.61 -7.17
N LEU A 114 8.14 9.90 -7.30
CA LEU A 114 7.01 10.47 -8.07
C LEU A 114 7.41 10.87 -9.49
N GLU A 115 8.66 10.63 -9.89
CA GLU A 115 9.24 11.12 -11.15
C GLU A 115 8.79 10.32 -12.38
N ASP A 116 8.35 9.06 -12.22
CA ASP A 116 7.91 8.19 -13.33
C ASP A 116 6.38 8.18 -13.45
N GLU A 117 5.85 8.98 -14.37
CA GLU A 117 4.40 9.16 -14.51
C GLU A 117 3.67 8.01 -15.22
N ASP A 118 4.38 7.19 -16.01
CA ASP A 118 3.83 6.10 -16.85
C ASP A 118 4.81 4.92 -17.03
N GLY A 119 5.52 4.55 -15.97
CA GLY A 119 6.44 3.40 -15.97
C GLY A 119 5.73 2.05 -16.12
N PRO A 120 6.48 0.95 -16.39
CA PRO A 120 5.91 -0.40 -16.54
C PRO A 120 4.99 -0.84 -15.40
N GLY A 121 5.28 -0.44 -14.17
CA GLY A 121 4.44 -0.73 -13.00
C GLY A 121 3.04 -0.09 -13.06
N PHE A 122 2.91 1.11 -13.61
CA PHE A 122 1.61 1.76 -13.77
C PHE A 122 0.78 1.07 -14.85
N TRP A 123 1.39 0.68 -15.97
CA TRP A 123 0.72 -0.13 -17.00
C TRP A 123 0.21 -1.45 -16.44
N ARG A 124 1.04 -2.14 -15.65
CA ARG A 124 0.63 -3.37 -14.96
C ARG A 124 -0.53 -3.14 -13.99
N PHE A 125 -0.50 -2.04 -13.23
CA PHE A 125 -1.60 -1.68 -12.35
C PHE A 125 -2.90 -1.39 -13.13
N ARG A 126 -2.81 -0.69 -14.26
CA ARG A 126 -3.96 -0.46 -15.15
C ARG A 126 -4.54 -1.78 -15.68
N GLU A 127 -3.69 -2.69 -16.13
CA GLU A 127 -4.12 -4.02 -16.60
C GLU A 127 -4.89 -4.77 -15.51
N LEU A 128 -4.33 -4.85 -14.29
CA LEU A 128 -4.95 -5.50 -13.13
C LEU A 128 -6.26 -4.84 -12.67
N THR A 129 -6.50 -3.59 -13.05
CA THR A 129 -7.66 -2.79 -12.61
C THR A 129 -8.67 -2.54 -13.72
N THR A 130 -8.49 -3.13 -14.90
CA THR A 130 -9.36 -2.92 -16.08
C THR A 130 -10.85 -3.12 -15.77
N ASP A 131 -11.19 -4.15 -15.00
CA ASP A 131 -12.58 -4.50 -14.66
C ASP A 131 -13.03 -3.92 -13.30
N THR A 132 -12.24 -3.01 -12.73
CA THR A 132 -12.44 -2.48 -11.37
C THR A 132 -12.49 -0.95 -11.42
N GLY A 133 -13.35 -0.33 -10.63
CA GLY A 133 -13.37 1.13 -10.49
C GLY A 133 -11.99 1.66 -10.06
N LEU A 134 -11.29 2.33 -10.97
CA LEU A 134 -9.98 2.94 -10.73
C LEU A 134 -10.15 4.35 -10.16
N TYR A 135 -9.46 4.61 -9.05
CA TYR A 135 -9.45 5.91 -8.37
C TYR A 135 -8.00 6.35 -8.18
N LEU A 136 -7.54 7.25 -9.04
CA LEU A 136 -6.19 7.80 -8.94
C LEU A 136 -6.06 8.67 -7.67
N VAL A 137 -4.91 8.55 -7.00
CA VAL A 137 -4.61 9.28 -5.76
C VAL A 137 -3.80 10.54 -6.07
N ALA A 138 -3.95 11.56 -5.23
CA ALA A 138 -3.11 12.75 -5.31
C ALA A 138 -1.65 12.34 -5.09
N ARG A 139 -0.83 12.50 -6.14
CA ARG A 139 0.58 12.05 -6.15
C ARG A 139 1.45 12.73 -5.08
N HIS A 140 1.11 13.96 -4.69
CA HIS A 140 1.89 14.78 -3.77
C HIS A 140 1.14 15.05 -2.46
N GLY A 141 1.13 14.05 -1.58
CA GLY A 141 0.54 14.14 -0.24
C GLY A 141 1.44 14.86 0.77
N ARG A 142 0.88 15.80 1.55
CA ARG A 142 1.63 16.52 2.61
C ARG A 142 2.10 15.55 3.71
N CYS A 143 1.26 14.58 4.07
CA CYS A 143 1.54 13.62 5.14
C CYS A 143 2.60 12.61 4.70
N ALA A 144 2.64 12.24 3.41
CA ALA A 144 3.73 11.47 2.84
C ALA A 144 5.08 12.18 2.98
N LYS A 145 5.14 13.48 2.67
CA LYS A 145 6.36 14.28 2.81
C LYS A 145 6.84 14.35 4.26
N LEU A 146 5.93 14.64 5.20
CA LEU A 146 6.25 14.69 6.63
C LEU A 146 6.80 13.36 7.13
N LEU A 147 6.15 12.24 6.77
CA LEU A 147 6.65 10.92 7.15
C LEU A 147 8.07 10.69 6.62
N LYS A 148 8.36 11.08 5.37
CA LYS A 148 9.71 10.93 4.78
C LYS A 148 10.76 11.75 5.52
N GLU A 149 10.43 12.98 5.93
CA GLU A 149 11.32 13.87 6.69
C GLU A 149 11.62 13.34 8.10
N GLU A 150 10.65 12.69 8.76
CA GLU A 150 10.83 12.06 10.08
C GLU A 150 11.71 10.79 10.07
N LEU A 151 12.05 10.28 8.89
CA LEU A 151 12.82 9.05 8.69
C LEU A 151 14.27 9.31 8.29
N ILE A 152 14.64 10.59 8.04
CA ILE A 152 16.00 11.06 7.73
C ILE A 152 16.67 11.51 9.04
#